data_AF-A0A8T4TSU8-F1
#
_entry.id   AF-A0A8T4TSU8-F1
#
_cell.length_a   1.000
_cell.length_b   1.000
_cell.length_c   1.000
_cell.angle_alpha   90.00
_cell.angle_beta   90.00
_cell.angle_gamma   90.00
#
_symmetry.space_group_name_H-M   'P 1'
#
loop_
_entity.id
_entity.type
_entity.pdbx_description
1 polymer ?
#
loop_
_entity_poly.entity_id
_entity_poly.type
_entity_poly.pdbx_seq_one_letter_code
_entity_poly.pdbx_strand_id
1 'polypeptide(L)'
;MKASEKEKIAHNKILSSLKGNPKGFTITELVRTTKLSRKTIEKHLQVLTLENEIYLKKFGVTQVYYPNHRIHHFDFEKLNYNNRTIWFDILENEYGRYLLIQKKKKVDDEWEHEHSITIPLEHTKEFLKLLNKILSSGRIKSL
;
A
#
# COMPACT_ATOMS: atom_id res chain seq x y z
N MET A 1 25.14 5.99 11.28
CA MET A 1 23.82 5.45 10.87
C MET A 1 24.02 4.34 9.87
N LYS A 2 23.38 3.18 10.09
CA LYS A 2 23.37 2.07 9.13
C LYS A 2 22.54 2.45 7.89
N ALA A 3 22.85 1.88 6.72
CA ALA A 3 22.19 2.22 5.47
C ALA A 3 20.66 1.98 5.51
N SER A 4 20.19 0.92 6.18
CA SER A 4 18.74 0.63 6.29
C SER A 4 17.98 1.64 7.13
N GLU A 5 18.65 2.27 8.09
CA GLU A 5 18.05 3.25 9.01
C GLU A 5 17.80 4.57 8.28
N LYS A 6 18.74 5.00 7.43
CA LYS A 6 18.54 6.14 6.53
C LYS A 6 17.37 5.93 5.56
N GLU A 7 17.23 4.71 5.03
CA GLU A 7 16.13 4.35 4.14
C GLU A 7 14.78 4.36 4.86
N LYS A 8 14.69 3.79 6.08
CA LYS A 8 13.48 3.86 6.90
C LYS A 8 13.09 5.31 7.21
N ILE A 9 14.06 6.17 7.56
CA ILE A 9 13.80 7.58 7.84
C ILE A 9 13.29 8.31 6.60
N ALA A 10 13.91 8.10 5.43
CA ALA A 10 13.47 8.72 4.18
C ALA A 10 12.06 8.27 3.80
N HIS A 11 11.78 6.96 3.88
CA HIS A 11 10.47 6.39 3.63
C HIS A 11 9.40 7.02 4.53
N ASN A 12 9.61 7.00 5.85
CA ASN A 12 8.67 7.53 6.82
C ASN A 12 8.44 9.04 6.66
N LYS A 13 9.49 9.80 6.31
CA LYS A 13 9.39 11.24 6.07
C LYS A 13 8.53 11.58 4.85
N ILE A 14 8.65 10.81 3.77
CA ILE A 14 7.83 10.99 2.57
C ILE A 14 6.38 10.63 2.86
N LEU A 15 6.15 9.49 3.51
CA LEU A 15 4.82 9.03 3.87
C LEU A 15 4.10 10.00 4.81
N SER A 16 4.77 10.49 5.85
CA SER A 16 4.18 11.46 6.78
C SER A 16 3.87 12.80 6.10
N SER A 17 4.74 13.25 5.19
CA SER A 17 4.48 14.46 4.39
C SER A 17 3.21 14.30 3.54
N LEU A 18 3.08 13.17 2.83
CA LEU A 18 1.88 12.88 2.03
C LEU A 18 0.64 12.77 2.91
N LYS A 19 0.73 12.09 4.07
CA LYS A 19 -0.39 11.99 5.02
C LYS A 19 -0.85 13.35 5.56
N GLY A 20 0.07 14.31 5.70
CA GLY A 20 -0.25 15.68 6.10
C GLY A 20 -0.93 16.54 5.01
N ASN A 21 -0.92 16.13 3.73
CA ASN A 21 -1.51 16.90 2.64
C ASN A 21 -2.46 16.06 1.75
N PRO A 22 -3.77 16.12 2.03
CA PRO A 22 -4.81 15.45 1.25
C PRO A 22 -4.91 15.87 -0.22
N LYS A 23 -4.38 17.04 -0.59
CA LYS A 23 -4.40 17.53 -1.98
C LYS A 23 -3.31 16.89 -2.85
N GLY A 24 -2.49 16.03 -2.24
CA GLY A 24 -1.36 15.39 -2.88
C GLY A 24 -0.18 16.33 -3.10
N PHE A 25 0.92 15.76 -3.57
CA PHE A 25 2.14 16.49 -3.90
C PHE A 25 2.72 16.03 -5.23
N THR A 26 3.29 16.96 -5.97
CA THR A 26 4.25 16.67 -7.03
C THR A 26 5.62 16.28 -6.44
N ILE A 27 6.46 15.63 -7.26
CA ILE A 27 7.85 15.32 -6.86
C ILE A 27 8.61 16.61 -6.50
N THR A 28 8.39 17.70 -7.24
CA THR A 28 9.07 18.98 -6.99
C THR A 28 8.69 19.56 -5.63
N GLU A 29 7.42 19.46 -5.24
CA GLU A 29 6.98 19.88 -3.91
C GLU A 29 7.55 18.96 -2.82
N LEU A 30 7.56 17.63 -3.03
CA LEU A 30 8.19 16.69 -2.10
C LEU A 30 9.68 16.97 -1.90
N VAL A 31 10.43 17.32 -2.95
CA VAL A 31 11.83 17.73 -2.82
C VAL A 31 11.95 18.96 -1.93
N ARG A 32 11.07 19.96 -2.13
CA ARG A 32 11.08 21.21 -1.36
C ARG A 32 10.72 21.00 0.11
N THR A 33 9.74 20.15 0.40
CA THR A 33 9.24 19.91 1.76
C THR A 33 10.13 18.93 2.53
N THR A 34 10.52 17.82 1.91
CA THR A 34 11.30 16.76 2.58
C THR A 34 12.81 17.03 2.58
N LYS A 35 13.30 17.90 1.69
CA LYS A 35 14.74 18.14 1.42
C LYS A 35 15.49 16.88 0.97
N LEU A 36 14.79 15.87 0.47
CA LEU A 36 15.38 14.66 -0.09
C LEU A 36 15.66 14.82 -1.58
N SER A 37 16.61 14.04 -2.09
CA SER A 37 16.91 14.02 -3.53
C SER A 37 15.70 13.50 -4.32
N ARG A 38 15.52 13.99 -5.55
CA ARG A 38 14.51 13.49 -6.48
C ARG A 38 14.57 11.97 -6.65
N LYS A 39 15.77 11.41 -6.84
CA LYS A 39 16.00 9.98 -7.00
C LYS A 39 15.55 9.17 -5.77
N THR A 40 15.84 9.66 -4.56
CA THR A 40 15.38 9.06 -3.31
C THR A 40 13.84 9.07 -3.23
N ILE A 41 13.23 10.21 -3.55
CA ILE A 41 11.77 10.36 -3.53
C ILE A 41 11.11 9.40 -4.53
N GLU A 42 11.56 9.36 -5.78
CA GLU A 42 11.01 8.47 -6.81
C GLU A 42 11.08 7.00 -6.39
N LYS A 43 12.21 6.56 -5.83
CA LYS A 43 12.38 5.20 -5.30
C LYS A 43 11.33 4.89 -4.21
N HIS A 44 11.16 5.77 -3.23
CA HIS A 44 10.21 5.52 -2.14
C HIS A 44 8.75 5.66 -2.58
N LEU A 45 8.44 6.56 -3.51
CA LEU A 45 7.08 6.68 -4.07
C LEU A 45 6.67 5.41 -4.82
N GLN A 46 7.60 4.75 -5.53
CA GLN A 46 7.33 3.46 -6.15
C GLN A 46 6.96 2.40 -5.08
N VAL A 47 7.75 2.30 -4.02
CA VAL A 47 7.50 1.37 -2.91
C VAL A 47 6.13 1.66 -2.28
N LEU A 48 5.86 2.92 -1.91
CA LEU A 48 4.59 3.33 -1.29
C LEU A 48 3.37 3.08 -2.19
N THR A 49 3.53 3.20 -3.51
CA THR A 49 2.45 2.91 -4.48
C THR A 49 2.17 1.41 -4.52
N LEU A 50 3.22 0.58 -4.53
CA LEU A 50 3.08 -0.88 -4.48
C LEU A 50 2.46 -1.36 -3.17
N GLU A 51 2.81 -0.69 -2.06
CA GLU A 51 2.24 -0.92 -0.73
C GLU A 51 0.80 -0.39 -0.58
N ASN A 52 0.29 0.30 -1.62
CA ASN A 52 -1.03 0.92 -1.65
C ASN A 52 -1.24 2.01 -0.58
N GLU A 53 -0.15 2.54 0.00
CA GLU A 53 -0.18 3.66 0.96
C GLU A 53 -0.45 5.01 0.26
N ILE A 54 -0.19 5.08 -1.05
CA ILE A 54 -0.40 6.26 -1.89
C ILE A 54 -0.94 5.83 -3.26
N TYR A 55 -1.54 6.79 -3.98
CA TYR A 55 -1.89 6.62 -5.39
C TYR A 55 -1.39 7.82 -6.20
N LEU A 56 -1.29 7.65 -7.52
CA LEU A 56 -0.78 8.65 -8.45
C LEU A 56 -1.89 9.10 -9.41
N LYS A 57 -2.00 10.40 -9.67
CA LYS A 57 -2.79 10.96 -10.77
C LYS A 57 -1.93 11.76 -11.74
N LYS A 58 -2.25 11.67 -13.03
CA LYS A 58 -1.59 12.42 -14.09
C LYS A 58 -2.49 13.56 -14.58
N PHE A 59 -1.93 14.76 -14.65
CA PHE A 59 -2.53 15.94 -15.25
C PHE A 59 -1.61 16.41 -16.38
N GLY A 60 -1.85 15.90 -17.59
CA GLY A 60 -0.90 16.04 -18.70
C GLY A 60 0.45 15.42 -18.35
N VAL A 61 1.51 16.23 -18.34
CA VAL A 61 2.87 15.81 -17.97
C VAL A 61 3.13 15.83 -16.45
N THR A 62 2.22 16.41 -15.67
CA THR A 62 2.38 16.55 -14.22
C THR A 62 1.85 15.32 -13.50
N GLN A 63 2.66 14.79 -12.58
CA GLN A 63 2.32 13.69 -11.69
C GLN A 63 2.09 14.21 -10.27
N VAL A 64 0.92 13.89 -9.69
CA VAL A 64 0.55 14.25 -8.33
C VAL A 64 0.28 12.98 -7.53
N TYR A 65 0.98 12.83 -6.41
CA TYR A 65 0.89 11.67 -5.52
C TYR A 65 0.01 12.05 -4.34
N TYR A 66 -1.03 11.26 -4.14
CA TYR A 66 -2.02 11.47 -3.10
C TYR A 66 -1.89 10.37 -2.06
N PRO A 67 -2.11 10.69 -0.79
CA PRO A 67 -2.07 9.66 0.21
C PRO A 67 -3.36 8.84 0.19
N ASN A 68 -3.23 7.54 0.41
CA ASN A 68 -4.34 6.61 0.52
C ASN A 68 -4.78 6.47 2.00
N HIS A 69 -4.69 7.53 2.82
CA HIS A 69 -5.11 7.47 4.24
C HIS A 69 -6.53 8.00 4.48
N ARG A 70 -7.19 8.55 3.45
CA ARG A 70 -8.59 8.99 3.48
C ARG A 70 -9.54 7.95 2.90
N ILE A 71 -9.11 6.70 2.94
CA ILE A 71 -9.91 5.63 2.41
C ILE A 71 -11.04 5.37 3.40
N HIS A 72 -12.26 5.37 2.89
CA HIS A 72 -13.39 4.85 3.64
C HIS A 72 -13.23 3.33 3.73
N HIS A 73 -12.93 2.82 4.93
CA HIS A 73 -13.00 1.39 5.23
C HIS A 73 -14.49 1.03 5.31
N PHE A 74 -15.02 0.40 4.27
CA PHE A 74 -16.42 -0.04 4.24
C PHE A 74 -16.64 -1.26 5.12
N ASP A 75 -15.68 -2.18 5.07
CA ASP A 75 -15.70 -3.41 5.83
C ASP A 75 -14.25 -3.90 5.98
N PHE A 76 -13.98 -4.67 7.03
CA PHE A 76 -12.68 -5.28 7.22
C PHE A 76 -12.77 -6.62 7.96
N GLU A 77 -11.90 -7.55 7.58
CA GLU A 77 -11.72 -8.82 8.27
C GLU A 77 -10.23 -9.11 8.50
N LYS A 78 -9.94 -10.00 9.46
CA LYS A 78 -8.55 -10.32 9.83
C LYS A 78 -8.33 -11.80 10.02
N LEU A 79 -7.27 -12.31 9.41
CA LEU A 79 -6.74 -13.65 9.65
C LEU A 79 -5.43 -13.55 10.44
N ASN A 80 -5.45 -13.99 11.69
CA ASN A 80 -4.27 -14.07 12.54
C ASN A 80 -3.61 -15.45 12.42
N TYR A 81 -2.29 -15.48 12.27
CA TYR A 81 -1.48 -16.71 12.34
C TYR A 81 -0.06 -16.40 12.82
N ASN A 82 0.44 -17.16 13.78
CA ASN A 82 1.72 -16.90 14.44
C ASN A 82 1.82 -15.43 14.93
N ASN A 83 2.88 -14.70 14.56
CA ASN A 83 3.07 -13.28 14.85
C ASN A 83 2.68 -12.34 13.69
N ARG A 84 1.79 -12.82 12.81
CA ARG A 84 1.36 -12.13 11.60
C ARG A 84 -0.15 -12.01 11.54
N THR A 85 -0.60 -10.96 10.88
CA THR A 85 -2.01 -10.75 10.57
C THR A 85 -2.14 -10.42 9.10
N ILE A 86 -3.07 -11.09 8.42
CA ILE A 86 -3.55 -10.66 7.11
C ILE A 86 -4.85 -9.89 7.32
N TRP A 87 -4.85 -8.64 6.89
CA TRP A 87 -6.01 -7.75 6.88
C TRP A 87 -6.65 -7.81 5.51
N PHE A 88 -7.97 -7.85 5.48
CA PHE A 88 -8.79 -7.80 4.28
C PHE A 88 -9.68 -6.58 4.41
N ASP A 89 -9.37 -5.51 3.69
CA ASP A 89 -10.07 -4.24 3.79
C ASP A 89 -10.81 -3.94 2.49
N ILE A 90 -12.08 -3.51 2.57
CA ILE A 90 -12.81 -2.93 1.44
C ILE A 90 -12.66 -1.41 1.49
N LEU A 91 -12.10 -0.87 0.42
CA LEU A 91 -11.55 0.48 0.37
C LEU A 91 -12.07 1.22 -0.86
N GLU A 92 -12.29 2.54 -0.75
CA GLU A 92 -12.64 3.42 -1.87
C GLU A 92 -11.71 4.63 -1.94
N ASN A 93 -11.22 4.93 -3.13
CA ASN A 93 -10.56 6.19 -3.45
C ASN A 93 -11.13 6.76 -4.76
N GLU A 94 -10.50 7.79 -5.31
CA GLU A 94 -10.99 8.44 -6.54
C GLU A 94 -10.97 7.54 -7.79
N TYR A 95 -10.31 6.38 -7.74
CA TYR A 95 -10.31 5.38 -8.81
C TYR A 95 -11.34 4.26 -8.62
N GLY A 96 -12.16 4.34 -7.56
CA GLY A 96 -13.21 3.37 -7.27
C GLY A 96 -12.89 2.50 -6.06
N ARG A 97 -13.55 1.34 -6.00
CA ARG A 97 -13.51 0.43 -4.85
C ARG A 97 -12.61 -0.77 -5.11
N TYR A 98 -11.92 -1.22 -4.07
CA TYR A 98 -11.03 -2.38 -4.15
C TYR A 98 -10.99 -3.15 -2.83
N LEU A 99 -10.72 -4.44 -2.95
CA LEU A 99 -10.28 -5.29 -1.86
C LEU A 99 -8.77 -5.13 -1.72
N LEU A 100 -8.33 -4.68 -0.54
CA LEU A 100 -6.92 -4.63 -0.16
C LEU A 100 -6.63 -5.76 0.82
N ILE A 101 -5.65 -6.60 0.48
CA ILE A 101 -5.16 -7.68 1.33
C ILE A 101 -3.77 -7.29 1.81
N GLN A 102 -3.58 -7.05 3.10
CA GLN A 102 -2.30 -6.62 3.69
C GLN A 102 -1.79 -7.62 4.70
N LYS A 103 -0.55 -8.08 4.50
CA LYS A 103 0.19 -8.83 5.50
C LYS A 103 0.97 -7.86 6.38
N LYS A 104 0.70 -7.91 7.69
CA LYS A 104 1.37 -7.10 8.70
C LYS A 104 2.01 -8.01 9.75
N LYS A 105 3.15 -7.58 10.28
CA LYS A 105 3.84 -8.23 11.39
C LYS A 105 3.80 -7.31 12.61
N LYS A 106 3.51 -7.88 13.78
CA LYS A 106 3.57 -7.12 15.03
C LYS A 106 5.01 -7.09 15.53
N VAL A 107 5.58 -5.89 15.71
CA VAL A 107 6.94 -5.65 16.22
C VAL A 107 6.86 -4.52 17.25
N ASP A 108 7.26 -4.78 18.48
CA ASP A 108 7.29 -3.79 19.58
C ASP A 108 5.98 -2.99 19.72
N ASP A 109 4.85 -3.71 19.68
CA ASP A 109 3.48 -3.16 19.69
C ASP A 109 3.04 -2.31 18.48
N GLU A 110 3.91 -2.11 17.50
CA GLU A 110 3.57 -1.51 16.21
C GLU A 110 3.31 -2.57 15.13
N TRP A 111 2.49 -2.19 14.15
CA TRP A 111 2.25 -3.01 12.95
C TRP A 111 3.18 -2.58 11.83
N GLU A 112 4.19 -3.41 11.52
CA GLU A 112 5.00 -3.23 10.33
C GLU A 112 4.31 -3.89 9.13
N HIS A 113 4.09 -3.13 8.05
CA HIS A 113 3.58 -3.66 6.77
C HIS A 113 4.66 -4.51 6.10
N GLU A 114 4.30 -5.73 5.66
CA GLU A 114 5.21 -6.60 4.89
C GLU A 114 4.84 -6.60 3.39
N HIS A 115 3.58 -6.90 3.06
CA HIS A 115 3.13 -7.06 1.67
C HIS A 115 1.66 -6.69 1.51
N SER A 116 1.28 -6.24 0.31
CA SER A 116 -0.08 -5.93 -0.08
C SER A 116 -0.44 -6.51 -1.44
N ILE A 117 -1.72 -6.84 -1.61
CA ILE A 117 -2.33 -7.10 -2.92
C ILE A 117 -3.61 -6.26 -2.98
N THR A 118 -3.80 -5.55 -4.09
CA THR A 118 -5.02 -4.80 -4.38
C THR A 118 -5.78 -5.48 -5.51
N ILE A 119 -7.07 -5.75 -5.30
CA ILE A 119 -7.97 -6.31 -6.31
C ILE A 119 -9.14 -5.34 -6.50
N PRO A 120 -9.42 -4.84 -7.72
CA PRO A 120 -10.62 -4.05 -7.96
C PRO A 120 -11.88 -4.81 -7.54
N LEU A 121 -12.83 -4.12 -6.91
CA LEU A 121 -13.97 -4.78 -6.26
C LEU A 121 -14.83 -5.55 -7.27
N GLU A 122 -14.98 -5.00 -8.49
CA GLU A 122 -15.70 -5.62 -9.61
C GLU A 122 -15.11 -6.97 -10.05
N HIS A 123 -13.81 -7.19 -9.84
CA HIS A 123 -13.12 -8.43 -10.19
C HIS A 123 -12.98 -9.41 -9.02
N THR A 124 -13.45 -9.05 -7.82
CA THR A 124 -13.25 -9.87 -6.61
C THR A 124 -13.95 -11.23 -6.70
N LYS A 125 -15.11 -11.31 -7.34
CA LYS A 125 -15.80 -12.61 -7.56
C LYS A 125 -14.97 -13.58 -8.41
N GLU A 126 -14.32 -13.08 -9.46
CA GLU A 126 -13.45 -13.88 -10.31
C GLU A 126 -12.18 -14.30 -9.57
N PHE A 127 -11.56 -13.37 -8.82
CA PHE A 127 -10.43 -13.67 -7.95
C PHE A 127 -10.73 -14.81 -6.98
N LEU A 128 -11.86 -14.78 -6.27
CA LEU A 128 -12.28 -15.84 -5.35
C LEU A 128 -12.52 -17.18 -6.06
N LYS A 129 -13.11 -17.15 -7.27
CA LYS A 129 -13.29 -18.35 -8.09
C LYS A 129 -11.96 -18.99 -8.45
N LEU A 130 -10.97 -18.19 -8.86
CA LEU A 130 -9.62 -18.67 -9.18
C LEU A 130 -8.91 -19.23 -7.94
N LEU A 131 -9.01 -18.54 -6.80
CA LEU A 131 -8.44 -19.00 -5.54
C LEU A 131 -9.01 -20.36 -5.13
N ASN A 132 -10.34 -20.51 -5.14
CA ASN A 132 -11.01 -21.77 -4.86
C ASN A 132 -10.58 -22.88 -5.83
N LYS A 133 -10.50 -22.57 -7.14
CA LYS A 133 -10.06 -23.54 -8.16
C LYS A 133 -8.65 -24.06 -7.90
N ILE A 134 -7.73 -23.19 -7.45
CA ILE A 134 -6.35 -23.59 -7.12
C ILE A 134 -6.35 -24.45 -5.85
N LEU A 135 -7.04 -24.02 -4.80
CA LEU A 135 -7.11 -24.75 -3.52
C LEU A 135 -7.76 -26.13 -3.67
N SER A 136 -8.74 -26.28 -4.56
CA SER A 136 -9.38 -27.57 -4.85
C SER A 136 -8.61 -28.44 -5.84
N SER A 137 -7.50 -27.94 -6.41
CA SER A 137 -6.77 -28.65 -7.47
C SER A 137 -6.09 -29.91 -6.95
N GLY A 138 -6.04 -30.96 -7.76
CA GLY A 138 -5.38 -32.23 -7.40
C GLY A 138 -3.90 -32.06 -7.04
N ARG A 139 -3.24 -31.02 -7.58
CA ARG A 139 -1.85 -30.66 -7.27
C ARG A 139 -1.64 -30.20 -5.83
N ILE A 140 -2.65 -29.57 -5.23
CA ILE A 140 -2.58 -29.10 -3.83
C ILE A 140 -2.97 -30.24 -2.88
N LYS A 141 -3.91 -31.11 -3.26
CA LYS A 141 -4.28 -32.29 -2.44
C LYS A 141 -3.12 -33.29 -2.25
N SER A 142 -2.10 -33.22 -3.09
CA SER A 142 -0.89 -34.05 -3.02
C SER A 142 0.28 -33.41 -2.26
N LEU A 143 0.12 -32.19 -1.72
CA LEU A 143 1.09 -31.55 -0.82
C LEU A 143 0.81 -31.94 0.64
#